data_AF-A0A4Q9B962-F1
#
_entry.id   AF-A0A4Q9B962-F1
#
_cell.length_a   1.000
_cell.length_b   1.000
_cell.length_c   1.000
_cell.angle_alpha   90.00
_cell.angle_beta   90.00
_cell.angle_gamma   90.00
#
_symmetry.space_group_name_H-M   'P 1'
#
loop_
_entity.id
_entity.type
_entity.pdbx_description
1 polymer ?
#
loop_
_entity_poly.entity_id
_entity_poly.type
_entity_poly.pdbx_seq_one_letter_code
_entity_poly.pdbx_strand_id
1 'polypeptide(L)'
;MNATQFKQALTHVNLLDIRTPREWDDFNLGGFHVSLDTLLERIDEISKEKNWVIICYNGTQSLIAMRLLKAKGFTHIDHLEGGLEAYLSL
;
A
#
# COMPACT_ATOMS: atom_id res chain seq x y z
N MET A 1 -3.21 -8.83 4.32
CA MET A 1 -4.68 -9.00 4.20
C MET A 1 -5.07 -9.41 2.79
N ASN A 2 -6.15 -10.19 2.64
CA ASN A 2 -6.65 -10.59 1.32
C ASN A 2 -7.59 -9.54 0.69
N ALA A 3 -7.90 -9.72 -0.60
CA ALA A 3 -8.69 -8.79 -1.38
C ALA A 3 -10.13 -8.61 -0.84
N THR A 4 -10.80 -9.67 -0.42
CA THR A 4 -12.18 -9.59 0.11
C THR A 4 -12.23 -8.77 1.40
N GLN A 5 -11.29 -9.02 2.32
CA GLN A 5 -11.14 -8.25 3.55
C GLN A 5 -10.83 -6.78 3.26
N PHE A 6 -9.93 -6.54 2.31
CA PHE A 6 -9.56 -5.18 1.89
C PHE A 6 -10.76 -4.42 1.33
N LYS A 7 -11.58 -5.03 0.47
CA LYS A 7 -12.80 -4.42 -0.09
C LYS A 7 -13.77 -3.98 1.00
N GLN A 8 -13.90 -4.74 2.09
CA GLN A 8 -14.75 -4.40 3.23
C GLN A 8 -14.15 -3.30 4.11
N ALA A 9 -12.81 -3.25 4.19
CA ALA A 9 -12.08 -2.32 5.06
C ALA A 9 -11.68 -1.02 4.35
N LEU A 10 -11.88 -0.89 3.03
CA LEU A 10 -11.37 0.21 2.20
C LEU A 10 -11.72 1.61 2.75
N THR A 11 -12.90 1.76 3.36
CA THR A 11 -13.36 3.03 3.97
C THR A 11 -12.79 3.32 5.36
N HIS A 12 -12.07 2.36 5.95
CA HIS A 12 -11.57 2.40 7.33
C HIS A 12 -10.05 2.30 7.43
N VAL A 13 -9.36 2.14 6.29
CA VAL A 13 -7.90 2.04 6.21
C VAL A 13 -7.34 3.17 5.34
N ASN A 14 -6.09 3.53 5.57
CA ASN A 14 -5.37 4.42 4.67
C ASN A 14 -4.61 3.57 3.65
N LEU A 15 -4.78 3.86 2.37
CA LEU A 15 -4.08 3.15 1.30
C LEU A 15 -2.76 3.85 0.99
N LEU A 16 -1.68 3.07 0.94
CA LEU A 16 -0.35 3.49 0.50
C LEU A 16 -0.02 2.75 -0.81
N ASP A 17 -0.10 3.44 -1.94
CA ASP A 17 0.24 2.86 -3.24
C ASP A 17 1.68 3.17 -3.61
N ILE A 18 2.44 2.11 -3.85
CA ILE A 18 3.88 2.16 -4.15
C ILE A 18 4.21 1.83 -5.60
N ARG A 19 3.20 1.73 -6.46
CA ARG A 19 3.38 1.53 -7.91
C ARG A 19 4.01 2.75 -8.57
N THR A 20 4.43 2.59 -9.81
CA THR A 20 4.97 3.72 -10.59
C THR A 20 3.91 4.82 -10.77
N PRO A 21 4.32 6.09 -10.98
CA PRO A 21 3.37 7.18 -11.24
C PRO A 21 2.45 6.87 -12.43
N ARG A 22 2.98 6.25 -13.48
CA ARG A 22 2.18 5.84 -14.64
C ARG A 22 1.08 4.85 -14.26
N GLU A 23 1.39 3.79 -13.53
CA GLU A 23 0.39 2.80 -13.09
C GLU A 23 -0.67 3.42 -12.17
N TRP A 24 -0.29 4.41 -11.35
CA TRP A 24 -1.20 5.15 -10.48
C TRP A 24 -2.14 6.07 -11.26
N ASP A 25 -1.61 6.78 -12.26
CA ASP A 25 -2.36 7.68 -13.13
C ASP A 25 -3.32 6.91 -14.04
N ASP A 26 -2.90 5.75 -14.54
CA ASP A 26 -3.72 4.85 -15.36
C ASP A 26 -4.95 4.35 -14.58
N PHE A 27 -4.76 3.96 -13.31
CA PHE A 27 -5.85 3.61 -12.39
C PHE A 27 -5.38 3.61 -10.93
N ASN A 28 -6.20 4.16 -10.03
CA ASN A 28 -5.96 4.08 -8.60
C ASN A 28 -7.24 3.95 -7.78
N LEU A 29 -7.08 3.50 -6.54
CA LEU A 29 -8.16 3.37 -5.56
C LEU A 29 -8.22 4.57 -4.60
N GLY A 30 -7.55 5.69 -4.94
CA GLY A 30 -7.32 6.82 -4.05
C GLY A 30 -6.33 6.50 -2.93
N GLY A 31 -6.16 7.44 -2.00
CA GLY A 31 -5.20 7.32 -0.89
C GLY A 31 -3.90 8.09 -1.13
N PHE A 32 -2.81 7.63 -0.52
CA PHE A 32 -1.50 8.27 -0.62
C PHE A 32 -0.61 7.50 -1.59
N HIS A 33 -0.03 8.22 -2.57
CA HIS A 33 0.88 7.65 -3.54
C HIS A 33 2.32 8.10 -3.30
N VAL A 34 3.22 7.14 -3.27
CA VAL A 34 4.67 7.35 -3.27
C VAL A 34 5.31 6.13 -3.92
N SER A 35 5.95 6.32 -5.07
CA SER A 35 6.59 5.21 -5.77
C SER A 35 7.61 4.51 -4.88
N LEU A 36 7.76 3.19 -5.04
CA LEU A 36 8.73 2.40 -4.28
C LEU A 36 10.14 3.01 -4.32
N ASP A 37 10.56 3.54 -5.47
CA ASP A 37 11.88 4.15 -5.66
C ASP A 37 12.13 5.35 -4.74
N THR A 38 11.07 6.09 -4.38
CA THR A 38 11.15 7.30 -3.54
C THR A 38 10.61 7.08 -2.12
N LEU A 39 10.11 5.87 -1.82
CA LEU A 39 9.42 5.56 -0.56
C LEU A 39 10.27 5.84 0.68
N LEU A 40 11.56 5.50 0.64
CA LEU A 40 12.46 5.70 1.77
C LEU A 40 12.86 7.16 1.96
N GLU A 41 13.01 7.91 0.86
CA GLU A 41 13.36 9.33 0.88
C GLU A 41 12.19 10.18 1.39
N ARG A 42 10.96 9.74 1.10
CA ARG A 42 9.72 10.42 1.44
C ARG A 42 8.99 9.79 2.63
N ILE A 43 9.68 8.94 3.41
CA ILE A 43 9.07 8.19 4.52
C ILE A 43 8.46 9.11 5.59
N ASP A 44 9.02 10.32 5.75
CA ASP A 44 8.57 11.30 6.74
C ASP A 44 7.22 11.96 6.38
N GLU A 45 6.76 11.83 5.12
CA GLU A 45 5.42 12.26 4.70
C GLU A 45 4.33 11.27 5.19
N ILE A 46 4.72 10.06 5.59
CA ILE A 46 3.81 8.97 5.95
C ILE A 46 3.66 8.92 7.47
N SER A 47 2.48 9.28 7.97
CA SER A 47 2.18 9.26 9.40
C SER A 47 2.25 7.84 9.98
N LYS A 48 3.03 7.64 11.05
CA LYS A 48 3.14 6.35 11.76
C LYS A 48 1.92 6.00 12.62
N GLU A 49 1.04 6.97 12.88
CA GLU A 49 -0.14 6.78 13.74
C GLU A 49 -1.34 6.23 12.98
N LYS A 50 -1.30 6.29 11.63
CA LYS A 50 -2.38 5.81 10.77
C LYS A 50 -2.26 4.31 10.51
N ASN A 51 -3.42 3.67 10.34
CA ASN A 51 -3.50 2.29 9.84
C ASN A 51 -3.29 2.31 8.33
N TRP A 52 -2.22 1.67 7.86
CA TRP A 52 -1.86 1.62 6.45
C TRP A 52 -2.04 0.24 5.85
N VAL A 53 -2.55 0.19 4.62
CA VAL A 53 -2.48 -0.97 3.74
C VAL A 53 -1.63 -0.58 2.54
N ILE A 54 -0.56 -1.32 2.29
CA ILE A 54 0.32 -1.07 1.14
C ILE A 54 -0.13 -1.89 -0.06
N ILE A 55 -0.18 -1.27 -1.23
CA ILE A 55 -0.52 -1.92 -2.49
C ILE A 55 0.59 -1.72 -3.53
N CYS A 56 0.88 -2.80 -4.26
CA CYS A 56 1.61 -2.77 -5.52
C CYS A 56 0.82 -3.58 -6.56
N TYR A 57 1.38 -3.84 -7.74
CA TYR A 57 0.67 -4.56 -8.79
C TYR A 57 0.20 -5.97 -8.36
N ASN A 58 1.12 -6.82 -7.89
CA ASN A 58 0.85 -8.25 -7.57
C ASN A 58 1.09 -8.65 -6.09
N GLY A 59 1.39 -7.69 -5.21
CA GLY A 59 1.58 -7.92 -3.78
C GLY A 59 3.02 -8.24 -3.33
N THR A 60 3.95 -8.50 -4.26
CA THR A 60 5.34 -8.88 -3.89
C THR A 60 6.12 -7.70 -3.30
N GLN A 61 6.10 -6.56 -3.98
CA GLN A 61 6.82 -5.36 -3.54
C GLN A 61 6.19 -4.74 -2.29
N SER A 62 4.86 -4.79 -2.18
CA SER A 62 4.14 -4.26 -1.00
C SER A 62 4.45 -5.07 0.26
N LEU A 63 4.66 -6.39 0.16
CA LEU A 63 5.13 -7.21 1.27
C LEU A 63 6.52 -6.77 1.76
N ILE A 64 7.45 -6.51 0.83
CA ILE A 64 8.81 -6.07 1.16
C ILE A 64 8.76 -4.67 1.80
N ALA A 65 8.03 -3.74 1.20
CA ALA A 65 7.85 -2.39 1.72
C ALA A 65 7.22 -2.40 3.12
N MET A 66 6.21 -3.25 3.37
CA MET A 66 5.59 -3.39 4.69
C MET A 66 6.61 -3.81 5.74
N ARG A 67 7.47 -4.80 5.44
CA ARG A 67 8.52 -5.26 6.37
C ARG A 67 9.53 -4.15 6.65
N LEU A 68 9.93 -3.41 5.63
CA LEU A 68 10.84 -2.28 5.75
C LEU A 68 10.26 -1.16 6.62
N LEU A 69 9.01 -0.78 6.39
CA LEU A 69 8.32 0.25 7.18
C LEU A 69 8.09 -0.23 8.63
N LYS A 70 7.77 -1.51 8.87
CA LYS A 70 7.74 -2.08 10.23
C LYS A 70 9.07 -1.90 10.94
N ALA A 71 10.19 -2.16 10.27
CA ALA A 71 11.52 -1.94 10.84
C ALA A 71 11.84 -0.46 11.12
N LYS A 72 11.12 0.48 10.47
CA LYS A 72 11.19 1.93 10.70
C LYS A 72 10.19 2.44 11.75
N GLY A 73 9.49 1.53 12.43
CA GLY A 73 8.61 1.85 13.55
C GLY A 73 7.14 2.06 13.17
N PHE A 74 6.71 1.67 11.97
CA PHE A 74 5.28 1.63 11.63
C PHE A 74 4.65 0.40 12.30
N THR A 75 3.77 0.63 13.28
CA THR A 75 3.15 -0.44 14.08
C THR A 75 1.86 -0.96 13.45
N HIS A 76 1.11 -0.10 12.75
CA HIS A 76 -0.18 -0.42 12.14
C HIS A 76 -0.09 -0.41 10.63
N ILE A 77 0.61 -1.39 10.07
CA ILE A 77 0.80 -1.52 8.63
C ILE A 77 0.67 -2.98 8.16
N ASP A 78 -0.09 -3.16 7.10
CA ASP A 78 -0.28 -4.42 6.41
C ASP A 78 -0.12 -4.21 4.89
N HIS A 79 -0.14 -5.29 4.11
CA HIS A 79 -0.16 -5.21 2.65
C HIS A 79 -1.34 -5.99 2.07
N LEU A 80 -1.75 -5.61 0.86
CA LEU A 80 -2.71 -6.36 0.08
C LEU A 80 -2.02 -7.56 -0.59
N GLU A 81 -2.42 -8.77 -0.20
CA GLU A 81 -2.00 -10.02 -0.82
C GLU A 81 -2.54 -10.11 -2.25
N GLY A 82 -1.66 -10.48 -3.19
CA GLY A 82 -1.98 -10.48 -4.62
C GLY A 82 -2.10 -9.08 -5.25
N GLY A 83 -1.90 -8.02 -4.48
CA GLY A 83 -1.85 -6.64 -4.97
C GLY A 83 -3.15 -6.17 -5.62
N LEU A 84 -3.02 -5.16 -6.48
CA LEU A 84 -4.14 -4.61 -7.23
C LEU A 84 -4.79 -5.66 -8.14
N GLU A 85 -4.01 -6.57 -8.73
CA GLU A 85 -4.52 -7.63 -9.59
C GLU A 85 -5.56 -8.52 -8.87
N ALA A 86 -5.27 -8.91 -7.63
CA ALA A 86 -6.21 -9.70 -6.84
C ALA A 86 -7.48 -8.92 -6.48
N TYR A 87 -7.39 -7.60 -6.26
CA TYR A 87 -8.56 -6.77 -6.00
C TYR A 87 -9.45 -6.58 -7.23
N LEU A 88 -8.85 -6.38 -8.41
CA LEU A 88 -9.58 -6.24 -9.67
C LEU A 88 -10.21 -7.56 -10.13
N SER A 89 -9.75 -8.69 -9.62
CA SER A 89 -10.28 -10.04 -9.93
C SER A 89 -11.41 -10.49 -9.00
N LEU A 90 -11.89 -9.62 -8.09
CA LEU A 90 -13.03 -9.89 -7.19
C LEU A 90 -14.39 -9.63 -7.85
#